data_AF-A0A929QTS2-F1
#
_entry.id   AF-A0A929QTS2-F1
#
_cell.length_a   1.000
_cell.length_b   1.000
_cell.length_c   1.000
_cell.angle_alpha   90.00
_cell.angle_beta   90.00
_cell.angle_gamma   90.00
#
_symmetry.space_group_name_H-M   'P 1'
#
loop_
_entity.id
_entity.type
_entity.pdbx_description
1 polymer ?
#
loop_
_entity_poly.entity_id
_entity_poly.type
_entity_poly.pdbx_seq_one_letter_code
_entity_poly.pdbx_strand_id
1 'polypeptide(L)'
;MANFIWDLDGTLINSYPHTLEALAQTYQDFGLSFDRDAVASYIIDYSIRDLIANLVASGQVERDPFVARLKKATAARDGQIGPMEGADATLAGLKQAGHRHFVYTHKDKAAFQVLERLGWSDYFDEVITIEAGFKRKPDPQGVHYLLAKYQLDSAQTYYVGDRDLDIECALAAGVGSINFIGVETSQQRVMTQLKDILDWFVPSDGPVTPEFQAKLAACLSARLTPLDHLSLNAVYRADLPQYQCCYFVKVYAEADKFKRDKLGLLAIWPDWHVADLVLEGRHVLIQDWQELDPVVTPSLEDLGKLGELLAQTHLKLAPLANHLRRQPPLSQQVTSWHQDLLGSSEAARLAPLYDFFKARFDQIDAEYASLLQAVLHGDYSWRNLKRRGDEWAVIDFERLVVDIPWRELAKLWLREVKSTEERQAFLAGYRKILPLQEPSPLLDACLSFQLAQGIYRYVLKVDDWEFRQMADEVIEDVQAWCVSQGLDMSN
;
A
#
# COMPACT_ATOMS: atom_id res chain seq x y z
N MET A 1 -4.07 -3.58 1.23
CA MET A 1 -5.46 -3.45 1.70
C MET A 1 -5.56 -4.25 3.00
N ALA A 2 -5.77 -3.57 4.13
CA ALA A 2 -5.98 -4.15 5.46
C ALA A 2 -7.47 -4.33 5.81
N ASN A 3 -7.74 -5.19 6.80
CA ASN A 3 -9.06 -5.46 7.39
C ASN A 3 -9.08 -5.09 8.87
N PHE A 4 -10.14 -4.43 9.33
CA PHE A 4 -10.26 -3.96 10.71
C PHE A 4 -11.47 -4.57 11.40
N ILE A 5 -11.24 -5.23 12.53
CA ILE A 5 -12.29 -5.76 13.41
C ILE A 5 -12.34 -4.87 14.64
N TRP A 6 -13.39 -4.06 14.74
CA TRP A 6 -13.53 -3.04 15.77
C TRP A 6 -14.30 -3.58 16.98
N ASP A 7 -13.80 -3.31 18.17
CA ASP A 7 -14.67 -3.17 19.33
C ASP A 7 -15.55 -1.91 19.16
N LEU A 8 -16.68 -1.88 19.86
CA LEU A 8 -17.62 -0.78 19.80
C LEU A 8 -17.51 0.13 21.03
N ASP A 9 -17.82 -0.40 22.21
CA ASP A 9 -17.98 0.34 23.46
C ASP A 9 -16.61 0.71 24.06
N GLY A 10 -16.26 2.00 24.07
CA GLY A 10 -14.94 2.46 24.54
C GLY A 10 -13.93 2.67 23.42
N THR A 11 -14.18 2.09 22.24
CA THR A 11 -13.33 2.23 21.05
C THR A 11 -13.94 3.15 20.00
N LEU A 12 -15.11 2.80 19.45
CA LEU A 12 -15.78 3.62 18.42
C LEU A 12 -16.87 4.52 19.01
N ILE A 13 -17.54 4.11 20.08
CA ILE A 13 -18.59 4.89 20.74
C ILE A 13 -18.22 5.21 22.18
N ASN A 14 -18.57 6.41 22.63
CA ASN A 14 -18.32 6.86 23.99
C ASN A 14 -19.51 6.47 24.89
N SER A 15 -19.59 5.20 25.28
CA SER A 15 -20.72 4.68 26.07
C SER A 15 -20.49 4.71 27.58
N TYR A 16 -19.24 4.75 28.05
CA TYR A 16 -18.88 4.72 29.48
C TYR A 16 -19.59 5.78 30.34
N PRO A 17 -19.67 7.07 29.97
CA PRO A 17 -20.36 8.08 30.76
C PRO A 17 -21.84 7.74 30.97
N HIS A 18 -22.52 7.26 29.93
CA HIS A 18 -23.93 6.91 29.97
C HIS A 18 -24.18 5.63 30.77
N THR A 19 -23.26 4.66 30.71
CA THR A 19 -23.28 3.47 31.55
C THR A 19 -23.17 3.83 33.03
N LEU A 20 -22.26 4.73 33.40
CA LEU A 20 -22.11 5.19 34.78
C LEU A 20 -23.34 5.93 35.28
N GLU A 21 -23.99 6.74 34.44
CA GLU A 21 -25.26 7.39 34.79
C GLU A 21 -26.41 6.41 34.95
N ALA A 22 -26.49 5.38 34.11
CA ALA A 22 -27.48 4.31 34.23
C ALA A 22 -27.29 3.52 35.52
N LEU A 23 -26.03 3.24 35.89
CA LEU A 23 -25.68 2.61 37.16
C LEU A 23 -26.00 3.51 38.35
N ALA A 24 -25.64 4.80 38.31
CA ALA A 24 -25.94 5.75 39.37
C ALA A 24 -27.45 5.82 39.66
N GLN A 25 -28.26 5.92 38.61
CA GLN A 25 -29.71 5.87 38.73
C GLN A 25 -30.19 4.55 39.35
N THR A 26 -29.64 3.42 38.89
CA THR A 26 -30.05 2.11 39.40
C THR A 26 -29.67 1.93 40.86
N TYR A 27 -28.49 2.38 41.27
CA TYR A 27 -28.08 2.39 42.69
C TYR A 27 -29.05 3.22 43.53
N GLN A 28 -29.40 4.43 43.06
CA GLN A 28 -30.35 5.30 43.74
C GLN A 28 -31.73 4.64 43.91
N ASP A 29 -32.22 3.97 42.88
CA ASP A 29 -33.53 3.30 42.92
C ASP A 29 -33.58 2.11 43.90
N PHE A 30 -32.42 1.53 44.23
CA PHE A 30 -32.25 0.47 45.22
C PHE A 30 -31.77 1.01 46.58
N GLY A 31 -31.66 2.32 46.76
CA GLY A 31 -31.25 2.94 48.02
C GLY A 31 -29.76 2.76 48.36
N LEU A 32 -28.92 2.50 47.36
CA LEU A 32 -27.48 2.31 47.52
C LEU A 32 -26.70 3.61 47.31
N SER A 33 -25.58 3.77 48.00
CA SER A 33 -24.61 4.84 47.74
C SER A 33 -23.80 4.55 46.48
N PHE A 34 -23.67 5.53 45.58
CA PHE A 34 -22.89 5.40 44.35
C PHE A 34 -21.64 6.29 44.40
N ASP A 35 -20.48 5.67 44.55
CA ASP A 35 -19.19 6.33 44.34
C ASP A 35 -18.80 6.18 42.86
N ARG A 36 -18.91 7.29 42.12
CA ARG A 36 -18.72 7.28 40.67
C ARG A 36 -17.31 6.86 40.29
N ASP A 37 -16.29 7.36 41.00
CA ASP A 37 -14.90 7.15 40.62
C ASP A 37 -14.46 5.72 40.97
N ALA A 38 -14.85 5.23 42.14
CA ALA A 38 -14.59 3.85 42.54
C ALA A 38 -15.29 2.84 41.61
N VAL A 39 -16.55 3.09 41.23
CA VAL A 39 -17.29 2.21 40.31
C VAL A 39 -16.72 2.29 38.90
N ALA A 40 -16.32 3.48 38.42
CA ALA A 40 -15.69 3.64 37.12
C ALA A 40 -14.38 2.84 37.02
N SER A 41 -13.49 3.00 38.01
CA SER A 41 -12.24 2.23 38.09
C SER A 41 -12.52 0.72 38.12
N TYR A 42 -13.47 0.29 38.94
CA TYR A 42 -13.81 -1.13 39.05
C TYR A 42 -14.32 -1.74 37.75
N ILE A 43 -15.13 -1.01 36.97
CA ILE A 43 -15.67 -1.52 35.70
C ILE A 43 -14.59 -1.64 34.62
N ILE A 44 -13.61 -0.73 34.62
CA ILE A 44 -12.45 -0.78 33.72
C ILE A 44 -11.61 -2.03 34.03
N ASP A 45 -11.29 -2.25 35.31
CA ASP A 45 -10.44 -3.36 35.76
C ASP A 45 -11.15 -4.73 35.68
N TYR A 46 -12.46 -4.75 35.86
CA TYR A 46 -13.29 -5.96 35.88
C TYR A 46 -14.43 -5.86 34.87
N SER A 47 -15.68 -5.84 35.34
CA SER A 47 -16.85 -5.66 34.51
C SER A 47 -18.09 -5.26 35.32
N ILE A 48 -19.11 -4.75 34.63
CA ILE A 48 -20.45 -4.52 35.22
C ILE A 48 -21.05 -5.82 35.76
N ARG A 49 -20.79 -6.97 35.12
CA ARG A 49 -21.29 -8.27 35.58
C ARG A 49 -20.68 -8.63 36.93
N ASP A 50 -19.39 -8.39 37.11
CA ASP A 50 -18.69 -8.70 38.36
C ASP A 50 -19.11 -7.73 39.47
N LEU A 51 -19.34 -6.46 39.13
CA LEU A 51 -19.95 -5.49 40.02
C LEU A 51 -21.31 -5.98 40.54
N ILE A 52 -22.19 -6.41 39.64
CA ILE A 52 -23.52 -6.94 40.01
C ILE A 52 -23.39 -8.21 40.84
N ALA A 53 -22.47 -9.11 40.49
CA ALA A 53 -22.24 -10.35 41.24
C ALA A 53 -21.82 -10.05 42.69
N ASN A 54 -20.96 -9.04 42.91
CA ASN A 54 -20.55 -8.62 44.25
C ASN A 54 -21.69 -7.99 45.05
N LEU A 55 -22.53 -7.15 44.43
CA LEU A 55 -23.72 -6.59 45.09
C LEU A 55 -24.69 -7.70 45.53
N VAL A 56 -24.85 -8.74 44.70
CA VAL A 56 -25.70 -9.89 45.01
C VAL A 56 -25.07 -10.76 46.11
N ALA A 57 -23.78 -11.07 45.99
CA ALA A 57 -23.06 -11.90 46.96
C ALA A 57 -22.99 -11.25 48.35
N SER A 58 -22.92 -9.92 48.41
CA SER A 58 -22.98 -9.14 49.65
C SER A 58 -24.40 -8.97 50.21
N GLY A 59 -25.42 -9.47 49.51
CA GLY A 59 -26.82 -9.37 49.92
C GLY A 59 -27.41 -7.96 49.80
N GLN A 60 -26.74 -7.04 49.09
CA GLN A 60 -27.20 -5.67 48.92
C GLN A 60 -28.37 -5.56 47.94
N VAL A 61 -28.44 -6.46 46.94
CA VAL A 61 -29.50 -6.48 45.93
C VAL A 61 -29.88 -7.89 45.50
N GLU A 62 -31.11 -8.06 45.04
CA GLU A 62 -31.49 -9.24 44.25
C GLU A 62 -31.08 -9.05 42.77
N ARG A 63 -30.52 -10.09 42.16
CA ARG A 63 -29.93 -10.03 40.82
C ARG A 63 -30.91 -9.58 39.74
N ASP A 64 -32.05 -10.27 39.63
CA ASP A 64 -32.94 -10.09 38.48
C ASP A 64 -33.64 -8.71 38.49
N PRO A 65 -34.16 -8.20 39.62
CA PRO A 65 -34.68 -6.84 39.71
C PRO A 65 -33.64 -5.77 39.36
N PHE A 66 -32.41 -5.92 39.87
CA PHE A 66 -31.34 -4.95 39.64
C PHE A 66 -30.92 -4.92 38.16
N VAL A 67 -30.71 -6.10 37.56
CA VAL A 67 -30.39 -6.23 36.13
C VAL A 67 -31.50 -5.68 35.24
N ALA A 68 -32.77 -5.96 35.57
CA ALA A 68 -33.90 -5.44 34.82
C ALA A 68 -33.97 -3.90 34.88
N ARG A 69 -33.71 -3.32 36.05
CA ARG A 69 -33.69 -1.87 36.21
C ARG A 69 -32.52 -1.22 35.47
N LEU A 70 -31.32 -1.80 35.59
CA LEU A 70 -30.14 -1.33 34.88
C LEU A 70 -30.35 -1.37 33.36
N LYS A 71 -30.87 -2.48 32.83
CA LYS A 71 -31.21 -2.59 31.40
C LYS A 71 -32.15 -1.48 30.94
N LYS A 72 -33.19 -1.17 31.71
CA LYS A 72 -34.13 -0.07 31.41
C LYS A 72 -33.43 1.29 31.46
N ALA A 73 -32.55 1.51 32.44
CA ALA A 73 -31.80 2.76 32.58
C ALA A 73 -30.77 2.98 31.45
N THR A 74 -30.13 1.90 30.98
CA THR A 74 -29.21 1.91 29.84
C THR A 74 -29.96 2.17 28.53
N ALA A 75 -31.06 1.45 28.27
CA ALA A 75 -31.86 1.61 27.06
C ALA A 75 -32.42 3.04 26.90
N ALA A 76 -32.79 3.70 28.00
CA ALA A 76 -33.24 5.10 27.99
C ALA A 76 -32.15 6.10 27.58
N ARG A 77 -30.87 5.69 27.62
CA ARG A 77 -29.70 6.52 27.31
C ARG A 77 -28.98 6.08 26.04
N ASP A 78 -29.36 4.97 25.42
CA ASP A 78 -28.77 4.53 24.14
C ASP A 78 -28.83 5.62 23.07
N GLY A 79 -29.88 6.46 23.08
CA GLY A 79 -30.06 7.63 22.20
C GLY A 79 -29.03 8.75 22.36
N GLN A 80 -28.30 8.78 23.48
CA GLN A 80 -27.35 9.83 23.86
C GLN A 80 -25.90 9.45 23.53
N ILE A 81 -25.65 8.16 23.24
CA ILE A 81 -24.33 7.65 22.92
C ILE A 81 -23.83 8.31 21.63
N GLY A 82 -22.72 9.05 21.75
CA GLY A 82 -22.02 9.67 20.65
C GLY A 82 -20.79 8.87 20.18
N PRO A 83 -20.20 9.28 19.05
CA PRO A 83 -18.95 8.71 18.57
C PRO A 83 -17.78 9.07 19.50
N MET A 84 -16.77 8.20 19.55
CA MET A 84 -15.45 8.55 20.09
C MET A 84 -14.78 9.58 19.18
N GLU A 85 -13.92 10.43 19.77
CA GLU A 85 -13.24 11.47 19.01
C GLU A 85 -12.41 10.86 17.88
N GLY A 86 -12.64 11.34 16.65
CA GLY A 86 -11.96 10.85 15.46
C GLY A 86 -12.54 9.59 14.83
N ALA A 87 -13.57 8.96 15.40
CA ALA A 87 -14.18 7.74 14.86
C ALA A 87 -14.72 7.92 13.43
N ASP A 88 -15.52 8.97 13.19
CA ASP A 88 -16.08 9.27 11.86
C ASP A 88 -14.98 9.43 10.79
N ALA A 89 -13.98 10.26 11.09
CA ALA A 89 -12.87 10.53 10.17
C ALA A 89 -12.05 9.27 9.89
N THR A 90 -11.86 8.42 10.89
CA THR A 90 -11.09 7.19 10.78
C THR A 90 -11.81 6.14 9.93
N LEU A 91 -13.11 5.91 10.21
CA LEU A 91 -13.94 5.00 9.43
C LEU A 91 -14.05 5.48 7.96
N ALA A 92 -14.27 6.78 7.74
CA ALA A 92 -14.29 7.39 6.41
C ALA A 92 -12.99 7.23 5.65
N GLY A 93 -11.87 7.62 6.26
CA GLY A 93 -10.55 7.58 5.60
C GLY A 93 -10.13 6.16 5.23
N LEU A 94 -10.33 5.20 6.14
CA LEU A 94 -9.99 3.81 5.88
C LEU A 94 -10.86 3.19 4.78
N LYS A 95 -12.17 3.43 4.81
CA LYS A 95 -13.08 2.95 3.76
C LYS A 95 -12.75 3.56 2.39
N GLN A 96 -12.39 4.84 2.33
CA GLN A 96 -11.96 5.51 1.09
C GLN A 96 -10.64 4.91 0.54
N ALA A 97 -9.73 4.51 1.43
CA ALA A 97 -8.51 3.78 1.06
C ALA A 97 -8.74 2.30 0.67
N GLY A 98 -10.01 1.87 0.59
CA GLY A 98 -10.41 0.52 0.20
C GLY A 98 -10.32 -0.52 1.32
N HIS A 99 -10.10 -0.11 2.57
CA HIS A 99 -10.10 -1.05 3.69
C HIS A 99 -11.50 -1.55 4.03
N ARG A 100 -11.53 -2.73 4.67
CA ARG A 100 -12.77 -3.39 5.09
C ARG A 100 -12.93 -3.30 6.60
N HIS A 101 -14.17 -3.10 7.04
CA HIS A 101 -14.49 -2.96 8.46
C HIS A 101 -15.48 -4.04 8.90
N PHE A 102 -15.28 -4.53 10.12
CA PHE A 102 -16.17 -5.44 10.82
C PHE A 102 -16.32 -4.97 12.27
N VAL A 103 -17.42 -5.28 12.93
CA VAL A 103 -17.56 -5.06 14.37
C VAL A 103 -17.64 -6.40 15.08
N TYR A 104 -16.95 -6.53 16.21
CA TYR A 104 -17.17 -7.63 17.15
C TYR A 104 -17.33 -7.11 18.57
N THR A 105 -18.58 -7.01 19.03
CA THR A 105 -18.96 -6.37 20.29
C THR A 105 -19.72 -7.31 21.24
N HIS A 106 -19.67 -7.01 22.53
CA HIS A 106 -20.52 -7.64 23.56
C HIS A 106 -21.85 -6.92 23.77
N LYS A 107 -22.16 -5.88 22.97
CA LYS A 107 -23.49 -5.27 22.92
C LYS A 107 -24.49 -6.20 22.22
N ASP A 108 -25.76 -6.06 22.57
CA ASP A 108 -26.88 -6.77 21.93
C ASP A 108 -27.31 -6.08 20.62
N LYS A 109 -28.51 -6.39 20.11
CA LYS A 109 -29.05 -5.77 18.89
C LYS A 109 -29.10 -4.25 18.94
N ALA A 110 -29.05 -3.62 20.11
CA ALA A 110 -28.97 -2.17 20.20
C ALA A 110 -27.70 -1.60 19.53
N ALA A 111 -26.67 -2.41 19.27
CA ALA A 111 -25.53 -2.02 18.44
C ALA A 111 -25.99 -1.52 17.06
N PHE A 112 -26.89 -2.24 16.38
CA PHE A 112 -27.38 -1.85 15.06
C PHE A 112 -28.11 -0.51 15.06
N GLN A 113 -28.91 -0.25 16.10
CA GLN A 113 -29.62 1.03 16.24
C GLN A 113 -28.68 2.21 16.48
N VAL A 114 -27.59 1.99 17.22
CA VAL A 114 -26.55 3.00 17.44
C VAL A 114 -25.81 3.27 16.12
N LEU A 115 -25.39 2.23 15.40
CA LEU A 115 -24.72 2.36 14.11
C LEU A 115 -25.61 3.08 13.08
N GLU A 116 -26.89 2.71 13.00
CA GLU A 116 -27.85 3.37 12.11
C GLU A 116 -28.00 4.86 12.42
N ARG A 117 -28.16 5.21 13.70
CA ARG A 117 -28.28 6.61 14.14
C ARG A 117 -27.03 7.42 13.82
N LEU A 118 -25.85 6.84 13.96
CA LEU A 118 -24.57 7.48 13.66
C LEU A 118 -24.26 7.51 12.15
N GLY A 119 -25.10 6.89 11.31
CA GLY A 119 -24.87 6.81 9.86
C GLY A 119 -23.74 5.84 9.49
N TRP A 120 -23.46 4.86 10.34
CA TRP A 120 -22.33 3.94 10.20
C TRP A 120 -22.69 2.57 9.63
N SER A 121 -23.97 2.27 9.41
CA SER A 121 -24.42 0.95 8.93
C SER A 121 -23.68 0.48 7.69
N ASP A 122 -23.44 1.37 6.73
CA ASP A 122 -22.80 1.03 5.46
C ASP A 122 -21.28 0.89 5.56
N TYR A 123 -20.65 1.25 6.68
CA TYR A 123 -19.20 1.12 6.84
C TYR A 123 -18.75 -0.31 7.09
N PHE A 124 -19.62 -1.14 7.68
CA PHE A 124 -19.25 -2.47 8.16
C PHE A 124 -19.82 -3.57 7.28
N ASP A 125 -18.95 -4.47 6.83
CA ASP A 125 -19.36 -5.65 6.06
C ASP A 125 -20.11 -6.66 6.94
N GLU A 126 -19.82 -6.70 8.24
CA GLU A 126 -20.59 -7.45 9.24
C GLU A 126 -20.41 -6.89 10.66
N VAL A 127 -21.47 -6.99 11.45
CA VAL A 127 -21.49 -6.62 12.88
C VAL A 127 -21.88 -7.86 13.69
N ILE A 128 -20.92 -8.40 14.44
CA ILE A 128 -21.11 -9.51 15.35
C ILE A 128 -21.49 -8.95 16.73
N THR A 129 -22.69 -9.31 17.18
CA THR A 129 -23.22 -9.02 18.52
C THR A 129 -23.24 -10.29 19.38
N ILE A 130 -23.65 -10.17 20.65
CA ILE A 130 -23.80 -11.35 21.53
C ILE A 130 -24.77 -12.40 21.00
N GLU A 131 -25.69 -12.05 20.10
CA GLU A 131 -26.67 -12.97 19.56
C GLU A 131 -26.09 -13.98 18.58
N ALA A 132 -24.89 -13.72 18.04
CA ALA A 132 -24.20 -14.67 17.19
C ALA A 132 -23.79 -15.96 17.93
N GLY A 133 -23.86 -15.98 19.27
CA GLY A 133 -23.63 -17.18 20.08
C GLY A 133 -22.16 -17.60 20.20
N PHE A 134 -21.24 -16.78 19.70
CA PHE A 134 -19.81 -17.01 19.92
C PHE A 134 -19.44 -16.82 21.38
N LYS A 135 -18.38 -17.53 21.81
CA LYS A 135 -17.74 -17.27 23.10
C LYS A 135 -17.29 -15.81 23.16
N ARG A 136 -17.28 -15.24 24.37
CA ARG A 136 -16.86 -13.85 24.57
C ARG A 136 -15.34 -13.74 24.50
N LYS A 137 -14.85 -12.62 23.94
CA LYS A 137 -13.48 -12.13 24.10
C LYS A 137 -13.00 -12.33 25.56
N PRO A 138 -11.78 -12.85 25.78
CA PRO A 138 -10.67 -12.95 24.82
C PRO A 138 -10.70 -14.18 23.89
N ASP A 139 -11.72 -15.03 23.92
CA ASP A 139 -11.81 -16.17 23.00
C ASP A 139 -11.88 -15.68 21.52
N PRO A 140 -11.05 -16.24 20.60
CA PRO A 140 -10.91 -15.74 19.23
C PRO A 140 -12.00 -16.24 18.27
N GLN A 141 -13.01 -16.98 18.74
CA GLN A 141 -14.01 -17.61 17.89
C GLN A 141 -14.69 -16.65 16.89
N GLY A 142 -15.06 -15.45 17.35
CA GLY A 142 -15.68 -14.43 16.49
C GLY A 142 -14.72 -13.92 15.40
N VAL A 143 -13.44 -13.76 15.72
CA VAL A 143 -12.40 -13.34 14.75
C VAL A 143 -12.15 -14.45 13.72
N HIS A 144 -11.98 -15.70 14.16
CA HIS A 144 -11.80 -16.84 13.27
C HIS A 144 -12.96 -17.03 12.29
N TYR A 145 -14.19 -16.79 12.76
CA TYR A 145 -15.38 -16.80 11.90
C TYR A 145 -15.27 -15.75 10.78
N LEU A 146 -14.90 -14.51 11.09
CA LEU A 146 -14.74 -13.45 10.09
C LEU A 146 -13.62 -13.78 9.10
N LEU A 147 -12.47 -14.25 9.59
CA LEU A 147 -11.34 -14.68 8.75
C LEU A 147 -11.79 -15.75 7.74
N ALA A 148 -12.51 -16.77 8.20
CA ALA A 148 -12.97 -17.87 7.35
C ALA A 148 -14.07 -17.43 6.37
N LYS A 149 -15.08 -16.69 6.83
CA LYS A 149 -16.24 -16.28 6.02
C LYS A 149 -15.84 -15.36 4.87
N TYR A 150 -14.94 -14.43 5.14
CA TYR A 150 -14.54 -13.41 4.17
C TYR A 150 -13.16 -13.67 3.54
N GLN A 151 -12.55 -14.82 3.84
CA GLN A 151 -11.22 -15.21 3.34
C GLN A 151 -10.16 -14.13 3.61
N LEU A 152 -10.19 -13.57 4.82
CA LEU A 152 -9.28 -12.51 5.22
C LEU A 152 -7.89 -13.08 5.52
N ASP A 153 -6.85 -12.39 5.06
CA ASP A 153 -5.47 -12.68 5.43
C ASP A 153 -5.23 -12.19 6.87
N SER A 154 -4.82 -13.09 7.76
CA SER A 154 -4.53 -12.77 9.16
C SER A 154 -3.37 -11.78 9.29
N ALA A 155 -2.40 -11.81 8.38
CA ALA A 155 -1.26 -10.88 8.36
C ALA A 155 -1.65 -9.44 7.96
N GLN A 156 -2.85 -9.27 7.38
CA GLN A 156 -3.40 -7.98 6.97
C GLN A 156 -4.66 -7.61 7.78
N THR A 157 -4.93 -8.34 8.87
CA THR A 157 -6.12 -8.13 9.71
C THR A 157 -5.70 -7.61 11.08
N TYR A 158 -6.44 -6.63 11.59
CA TYR A 158 -6.18 -5.99 12.86
C TYR A 158 -7.44 -5.96 13.72
N TYR A 159 -7.31 -6.36 14.98
CA TYR A 159 -8.34 -6.11 15.99
C TYR A 159 -8.07 -4.77 16.66
N VAL A 160 -9.07 -3.87 16.66
CA VAL A 160 -8.97 -2.54 17.25
C VAL A 160 -9.81 -2.47 18.52
N GLY A 161 -9.21 -2.11 19.65
CA GLY A 161 -9.89 -2.06 20.94
C GLY A 161 -9.28 -1.07 21.93
N ASP A 162 -9.77 -1.11 23.17
CA ASP A 162 -9.32 -0.26 24.28
C ASP A 162 -8.92 -1.05 25.54
N ARG A 163 -9.07 -2.39 25.54
CA ARG A 163 -8.86 -3.24 26.72
C ARG A 163 -7.90 -4.41 26.46
N ASP A 164 -7.37 -4.99 27.55
CA ASP A 164 -6.47 -6.15 27.50
C ASP A 164 -7.11 -7.37 26.81
N LEU A 165 -8.41 -7.59 27.06
CA LEU A 165 -9.16 -8.67 26.41
C LEU A 165 -9.20 -8.56 24.88
N ASP A 166 -9.06 -7.35 24.33
CA ASP A 166 -9.02 -7.12 22.88
C ASP A 166 -7.65 -7.51 22.32
N ILE A 167 -6.58 -7.16 23.04
CA ILE A 167 -5.20 -7.58 22.73
C ILE A 167 -5.11 -9.10 22.78
N GLU A 168 -5.57 -9.71 23.87
CA GLU A 168 -5.58 -11.17 24.04
C GLU A 168 -6.37 -11.87 22.92
N CYS A 169 -7.53 -11.33 22.54
CA CYS A 169 -8.35 -11.86 21.45
C CYS A 169 -7.62 -11.79 20.10
N ALA A 170 -6.97 -10.67 19.80
CA ALA A 170 -6.20 -10.47 18.57
C ALA A 170 -5.05 -11.48 18.46
N LEU A 171 -4.25 -11.60 19.52
CA LEU A 171 -3.09 -12.48 19.58
C LEU A 171 -3.51 -13.95 19.52
N ALA A 172 -4.57 -14.33 20.24
CA ALA A 172 -5.12 -15.69 20.18
C ALA A 172 -5.66 -16.05 18.80
N ALA A 173 -6.12 -15.05 18.03
CA ALA A 173 -6.59 -15.22 16.66
C ALA A 173 -5.48 -15.18 15.59
N GLY A 174 -4.24 -14.86 15.97
CA GLY A 174 -3.12 -14.71 15.05
C GLY A 174 -3.22 -13.50 14.12
N VAL A 175 -3.94 -12.45 14.55
CA VAL A 175 -4.08 -11.16 13.84
C VAL A 175 -3.33 -10.06 14.59
N GLY A 176 -3.09 -8.92 13.94
CA GLY A 176 -2.49 -7.76 14.60
C GLY A 176 -3.44 -7.12 15.63
N SER A 177 -2.89 -6.48 16.66
CA SER A 177 -3.65 -5.67 17.63
C SER A 177 -3.34 -4.19 17.43
N ILE A 178 -4.37 -3.35 17.48
CA ILE A 178 -4.25 -1.90 17.62
C ILE A 178 -5.06 -1.51 18.86
N ASN A 179 -4.43 -0.88 19.84
CA ASN A 179 -5.11 -0.63 21.11
C ASN A 179 -4.68 0.69 21.76
N PHE A 180 -5.53 1.28 22.59
CA PHE A 180 -5.18 2.45 23.41
C PHE A 180 -4.19 2.14 24.54
N ILE A 181 -4.06 0.86 24.88
CA ILE A 181 -3.18 0.39 25.96
C ILE A 181 -2.17 -0.66 25.48
N GLY A 182 -1.26 -1.02 26.38
CA GLY A 182 -0.24 -2.05 26.20
C GLY A 182 1.10 -1.50 25.71
N VAL A 183 1.88 -2.35 25.03
CA VAL A 183 3.26 -2.05 24.64
C VAL A 183 3.44 -2.31 23.15
N GLU A 184 4.15 -1.41 22.48
CA GLU A 184 4.47 -1.53 21.05
C GLU A 184 5.30 -2.79 20.78
N THR A 185 4.84 -3.63 19.85
CA THR A 185 5.55 -4.83 19.39
C THR A 185 5.35 -5.03 17.89
N SER A 186 5.96 -6.06 17.30
CA SER A 186 5.71 -6.40 15.90
C SER A 186 4.27 -6.81 15.59
N GLN A 187 3.48 -7.20 16.60
CA GLN A 187 2.09 -7.64 16.46
C GLN A 187 1.08 -6.72 17.17
N GLN A 188 1.55 -5.68 17.87
CA GLN A 188 0.70 -4.75 18.61
C GLN A 188 1.16 -3.31 18.39
N ARG A 189 0.22 -2.45 17.99
CA ARG A 189 0.41 -1.00 17.90
C ARG A 189 -0.39 -0.30 18.98
N VAL A 190 0.21 0.69 19.61
CA VAL A 190 -0.44 1.53 20.61
C VAL A 190 -0.87 2.85 19.96
N MET A 191 -2.17 3.14 19.98
CA MET A 191 -2.74 4.40 19.50
C MET A 191 -3.03 5.36 20.65
N THR A 192 -2.89 6.65 20.41
CA THR A 192 -3.29 7.70 21.36
C THR A 192 -4.66 8.29 21.02
N GLN A 193 -5.04 8.21 19.75
CA GLN A 193 -6.33 8.63 19.19
C GLN A 193 -6.64 7.77 17.97
N LEU A 194 -7.92 7.63 17.61
CA LEU A 194 -8.33 6.80 16.46
C LEU A 194 -7.69 7.23 15.14
N LYS A 195 -7.42 8.53 14.98
CA LYS A 195 -6.81 9.09 13.75
C LYS A 195 -5.40 8.57 13.49
N ASP A 196 -4.68 8.10 14.51
CA ASP A 196 -3.32 7.54 14.33
C ASP A 196 -3.34 6.32 13.37
N ILE A 197 -4.48 5.62 13.29
CA ILE A 197 -4.68 4.49 12.37
C ILE A 197 -4.61 4.95 10.91
N LEU A 198 -5.05 6.18 10.61
CA LEU A 198 -4.97 6.73 9.26
C LEU A 198 -3.52 6.89 8.81
N ASP A 199 -2.64 7.36 9.71
CA ASP A 199 -1.22 7.55 9.41
C ASP A 199 -0.49 6.24 9.07
N TRP A 200 -1.00 5.11 9.57
CA TRP A 200 -0.41 3.79 9.34
C TRP A 200 -0.96 3.06 8.13
N PHE A 201 -2.23 3.31 7.78
CA PHE A 201 -2.96 2.46 6.85
C PHE A 201 -3.56 3.20 5.66
N VAL A 202 -3.81 4.50 5.74
CA VAL A 202 -4.28 5.29 4.60
C VAL A 202 -3.07 5.87 3.87
N PRO A 203 -2.79 5.43 2.63
CA PRO A 203 -1.81 6.09 1.79
C PRO A 203 -2.23 7.55 1.61
N SER A 204 -1.30 8.48 1.76
CA SER A 204 -1.55 9.91 1.52
C SER A 204 -1.55 10.20 0.01
N ASP A 205 -2.47 9.56 -0.73
CA ASP A 205 -2.52 9.54 -2.19
C ASP A 205 -3.18 10.79 -2.82
N GLY A 206 -3.57 11.78 -2.00
CA GLY A 206 -3.96 13.10 -2.50
C GLY A 206 -2.75 13.93 -2.95
N PRO A 207 -2.95 14.97 -3.80
CA PRO A 207 -1.89 15.94 -4.07
C PRO A 207 -1.38 16.54 -2.75
N VAL A 208 -0.10 16.89 -2.71
CA VAL A 208 0.47 17.58 -1.54
C VAL A 208 -0.28 18.89 -1.33
N THR A 209 -0.86 19.07 -0.15
CA THR A 209 -1.66 20.27 0.15
C THR A 209 -0.74 21.46 0.46
N PRO A 210 -1.22 22.71 0.27
CA PRO A 210 -0.48 23.90 0.67
C PRO A 210 -0.10 23.89 2.17
N GLU A 211 -0.94 23.34 3.03
CA GLU A 211 -0.67 23.21 4.47
C GLU A 211 0.50 22.26 4.73
N PHE A 212 0.53 21.10 4.05
CA PHE A 212 1.66 20.18 4.15
C PHE A 212 2.94 20.85 3.63
N GLN A 213 2.88 21.54 2.49
CA GLN A 213 4.04 22.25 1.94
C GLN A 213 4.58 23.30 2.93
N ALA A 214 3.70 24.05 3.59
CA ALA A 214 4.09 25.02 4.61
C ALA A 214 4.76 24.36 5.83
N LYS A 215 4.23 23.22 6.29
CA LYS A 215 4.86 22.44 7.39
C LYS A 215 6.22 21.90 6.98
N LEU A 216 6.34 21.34 5.79
CA LEU A 216 7.60 20.84 5.26
C LEU A 216 8.64 21.97 5.14
N ALA A 217 8.24 23.13 4.61
CA ALA A 217 9.10 24.31 4.52
C ALA A 217 9.61 24.76 5.91
N ALA A 218 8.73 24.76 6.91
CA ALA A 218 9.08 25.07 8.30
C ALA A 218 10.04 24.03 8.89
N CYS A 219 9.78 22.74 8.71
CA CYS A 219 10.64 21.65 9.15
C CYS A 219 12.05 21.75 8.57
N LEU A 220 12.16 22.09 7.28
CA LEU A 220 13.44 22.22 6.58
C LEU A 220 14.11 23.59 6.79
N SER A 221 13.41 24.55 7.42
CA SER A 221 13.85 25.95 7.51
C SER A 221 14.25 26.51 6.13
N ALA A 222 13.45 26.17 5.12
CA ALA A 222 13.75 26.41 3.71
C ALA A 222 12.57 27.02 2.97
N ARG A 223 12.85 27.76 1.89
CA ARG A 223 11.82 28.16 0.92
C ARG A 223 11.65 27.04 -0.10
N LEU A 224 10.42 26.50 -0.20
CA LEU A 224 10.10 25.47 -1.18
C LEU A 224 9.51 26.07 -2.45
N THR A 225 10.14 25.77 -3.58
CA THR A 225 9.64 26.08 -4.92
C THR A 225 9.24 24.77 -5.60
N PRO A 226 7.96 24.56 -5.97
CA PRO A 226 7.56 23.37 -6.70
C PRO A 226 8.31 23.25 -8.03
N LEU A 227 8.68 22.03 -8.41
CA LEU A 227 9.25 21.73 -9.72
C LEU A 227 8.23 20.93 -10.52
N ASP A 228 8.01 21.33 -11.78
CA ASP A 228 7.23 20.54 -12.72
C ASP A 228 8.00 19.25 -13.02
N HIS A 229 7.63 18.18 -12.31
CA HIS A 229 8.19 16.86 -12.48
C HIS A 229 7.07 15.92 -12.96
N LEU A 230 7.34 15.13 -13.99
CA LEU A 230 6.39 14.15 -14.56
C LEU A 230 6.16 12.92 -13.64
N SER A 231 6.39 13.05 -12.34
CA SER A 231 6.07 12.02 -11.34
C SER A 231 4.77 12.41 -10.64
N LEU A 232 4.00 11.42 -10.20
CA LEU A 232 2.85 11.65 -9.30
C LEU A 232 3.31 12.15 -7.92
N ASN A 233 4.60 12.04 -7.61
CA ASN A 233 5.21 12.55 -6.39
C ASN A 233 5.46 14.06 -6.50
N ALA A 234 5.20 14.80 -5.41
CA ALA A 234 5.51 16.22 -5.36
C ALA A 234 7.02 16.42 -5.20
N VAL A 235 7.58 17.32 -6.01
CA VAL A 235 9.00 17.62 -6.05
C VAL A 235 9.22 19.11 -5.83
N TYR A 236 10.20 19.45 -5.01
CA TYR A 236 10.53 20.83 -4.67
C TYR A 236 12.03 21.09 -4.78
N ARG A 237 12.37 22.30 -5.19
CA ARG A 237 13.64 22.93 -4.83
C ARG A 237 13.48 23.57 -3.46
N ALA A 238 14.34 23.20 -2.52
CA ALA A 238 14.40 23.80 -1.19
C ALA A 238 15.61 24.73 -1.11
N ASP A 239 15.38 26.04 -1.09
CA ASP A 239 16.43 27.05 -0.96
C ASP A 239 16.60 27.41 0.53
N LEU A 240 17.84 27.38 1.03
CA LEU A 240 18.21 27.84 2.38
C LEU A 240 19.15 29.04 2.27
N PRO A 241 18.61 30.27 2.12
CA PRO A 241 19.42 31.46 1.86
C PRO A 241 20.48 31.72 2.94
N GLN A 242 20.19 31.38 4.20
CA GLN A 242 21.14 31.56 5.30
C GLN A 242 22.42 30.73 5.14
N TYR A 243 22.37 29.62 4.41
CA TYR A 243 23.51 28.72 4.19
C TYR A 243 24.02 28.74 2.74
N GLN A 244 23.41 29.57 1.87
CA GLN A 244 23.73 29.65 0.44
C GLN A 244 23.72 28.28 -0.26
N CYS A 245 22.85 27.37 0.19
CA CYS A 245 22.67 26.05 -0.40
C CYS A 245 21.22 25.83 -0.84
N CYS A 246 21.03 24.85 -1.70
CA CYS A 246 19.72 24.36 -2.11
C CYS A 246 19.72 22.85 -2.18
N TYR A 247 18.54 22.25 -2.00
CA TYR A 247 18.33 20.81 -2.01
C TYR A 247 17.20 20.44 -2.95
N PHE A 248 17.26 19.21 -3.46
CA PHE A 248 16.16 18.58 -4.18
C PHE A 248 15.34 17.74 -3.20
N VAL A 249 14.06 18.03 -3.09
CA VAL A 249 13.17 17.39 -2.11
C VAL A 249 12.05 16.66 -2.84
N LYS A 250 11.89 15.37 -2.55
CA LYS A 250 10.88 14.52 -3.17
C LYS A 250 9.99 13.90 -2.10
N VAL A 251 8.67 14.03 -2.28
CA VAL A 251 7.65 13.61 -1.31
C VAL A 251 6.86 12.44 -1.88
N TYR A 252 6.81 11.35 -1.12
CA TYR A 252 6.17 10.10 -1.52
C TYR A 252 4.98 9.81 -0.60
N ALA A 253 3.86 9.46 -1.23
CA ALA A 253 2.72 8.86 -0.55
C ALA A 253 2.98 7.36 -0.25
N GLU A 254 3.64 6.68 -1.19
CA GLU A 254 3.92 5.24 -1.10
C GLU A 254 5.30 4.95 -0.50
N ALA A 255 5.32 4.33 0.67
CA ALA A 255 6.54 3.93 1.38
C ALA A 255 7.47 3.05 0.52
N ASP A 256 6.90 2.17 -0.29
CA ASP A 256 7.65 1.25 -1.16
C ASP A 256 8.39 1.99 -2.29
N LYS A 257 7.78 3.04 -2.88
CA LYS A 257 8.45 3.88 -3.88
C LYS A 257 9.61 4.64 -3.26
N PHE A 258 9.37 5.26 -2.11
CA PHE A 258 10.42 5.92 -1.33
C PHE A 258 11.60 4.99 -1.03
N LYS A 259 11.31 3.78 -0.53
CA LYS A 259 12.35 2.80 -0.17
C LYS A 259 13.20 2.40 -1.37
N ARG A 260 12.59 2.14 -2.53
CA ARG A 260 13.34 1.81 -3.76
C ARG A 260 14.18 2.98 -4.23
N ASP A 261 13.61 4.18 -4.26
CA ASP A 261 14.33 5.38 -4.73
C ASP A 261 15.53 5.70 -3.82
N LYS A 262 15.33 5.65 -2.50
CA LYS A 262 16.42 5.81 -1.52
C LYS A 262 17.52 4.76 -1.67
N LEU A 263 17.16 3.48 -1.81
CA LEU A 263 18.16 2.41 -1.97
C LEU A 263 18.95 2.56 -3.28
N GLY A 264 18.28 2.90 -4.38
CA GLY A 264 18.94 3.16 -5.66
C GLY A 264 19.86 4.38 -5.60
N LEU A 265 19.39 5.48 -5.00
CA LEU A 265 20.20 6.68 -4.79
C LEU A 265 21.46 6.36 -3.99
N LEU A 266 21.34 5.68 -2.85
CA LEU A 266 22.49 5.33 -2.01
C LEU A 266 23.49 4.39 -2.72
N ALA A 267 23.01 3.53 -3.61
CA ALA A 267 23.87 2.62 -4.36
C ALA A 267 24.60 3.30 -5.53
N ILE A 268 23.94 4.23 -6.23
CA ILE A 268 24.51 4.88 -7.42
C ILE A 268 25.24 6.17 -7.08
N TRP A 269 24.62 7.01 -6.23
CA TRP A 269 25.02 8.36 -5.86
C TRP A 269 24.92 8.57 -4.33
N PRO A 270 25.71 7.86 -3.51
CA PRO A 270 25.65 8.00 -2.06
C PRO A 270 25.84 9.44 -1.57
N ASP A 271 26.70 10.21 -2.25
CA ASP A 271 27.00 11.60 -1.90
C ASP A 271 25.84 12.57 -2.21
N TRP A 272 24.83 12.15 -2.98
CA TRP A 272 23.64 12.95 -3.24
C TRP A 272 22.60 12.81 -2.15
N HIS A 273 22.63 11.76 -1.33
CA HIS A 273 21.71 11.63 -0.21
C HIS A 273 22.12 12.57 0.92
N VAL A 274 21.18 13.44 1.35
CA VAL A 274 21.41 14.36 2.46
C VAL A 274 20.69 13.86 3.71
N ALA A 275 19.39 13.61 3.59
CA ALA A 275 18.55 13.16 4.69
C ALA A 275 17.23 12.59 4.18
N ASP A 276 16.48 11.96 5.08
CA ASP A 276 15.08 11.59 4.86
C ASP A 276 14.29 11.67 6.16
N LEU A 277 12.99 11.89 6.06
CA LEU A 277 12.09 12.00 7.19
C LEU A 277 10.68 11.52 6.83
N VAL A 278 9.86 11.33 7.86
CA VAL A 278 8.42 11.08 7.71
C VAL A 278 7.67 12.28 8.31
N LEU A 279 6.75 12.84 7.55
CA LEU A 279 5.91 13.96 7.96
C LEU A 279 4.47 13.64 7.55
N GLU A 280 3.53 13.63 8.50
CA GLU A 280 2.10 13.39 8.23
C GLU A 280 1.83 12.17 7.33
N GLY A 281 2.47 11.03 7.66
CA GLY A 281 2.36 9.79 6.90
C GLY A 281 3.04 9.79 5.52
N ARG A 282 3.67 10.90 5.10
CA ARG A 282 4.45 10.98 3.85
C ARG A 282 5.92 10.78 4.11
N HIS A 283 6.58 10.06 3.21
CA HIS A 283 8.03 9.94 3.22
C HIS A 283 8.65 11.07 2.40
N VAL A 284 9.72 11.67 2.91
CA VAL A 284 10.43 12.76 2.24
C VAL A 284 11.88 12.38 2.07
N LEU A 285 12.38 12.41 0.83
CA LEU A 285 13.78 12.22 0.48
C LEU A 285 14.41 13.57 0.14
N ILE A 286 15.52 13.89 0.78
CA ILE A 286 16.26 15.15 0.61
C ILE A 286 17.60 14.81 -0.02
N GLN A 287 17.87 15.42 -1.16
CA GLN A 287 19.07 15.20 -1.95
C GLN A 287 19.84 16.51 -2.15
N ASP A 288 21.15 16.41 -2.31
CA ASP A 288 21.97 17.53 -2.72
C ASP A 288 21.55 18.01 -4.11
N TRP A 289 21.51 19.32 -4.32
CA TRP A 289 21.08 19.87 -5.61
C TRP A 289 22.13 19.60 -6.69
N GLN A 290 21.71 19.08 -7.83
CA GLN A 290 22.57 18.80 -8.96
C GLN A 290 22.10 19.57 -10.19
N GLU A 291 23.03 20.22 -10.88
CA GLU A 291 22.78 20.83 -12.19
C GLU A 291 22.82 19.71 -13.25
N LEU A 292 21.64 19.35 -13.76
CA LEU A 292 21.43 18.19 -14.62
C LEU A 292 20.70 18.59 -15.90
N ASP A 293 21.36 18.48 -17.04
CA ASP A 293 20.78 18.78 -18.34
C ASP A 293 20.05 17.56 -18.92
N PRO A 294 18.94 17.75 -19.64
CA PRO A 294 18.23 16.65 -20.29
C PRO A 294 19.06 16.02 -21.42
N VAL A 295 18.78 14.76 -21.73
CA VAL A 295 19.33 14.12 -22.93
C VAL A 295 18.71 14.77 -24.17
N VAL A 296 19.57 15.30 -25.04
CA VAL A 296 19.24 15.65 -26.43
C VAL A 296 19.54 14.45 -27.33
N THR A 297 19.24 14.53 -28.62
CA THR A 297 19.54 13.45 -29.60
C THR A 297 20.98 12.95 -29.46
N PRO A 298 21.21 11.73 -28.91
CA PRO A 298 22.55 11.26 -28.62
C PRO A 298 23.25 10.79 -29.89
N SER A 299 24.56 11.04 -30.00
CA SER A 299 25.36 10.45 -31.07
C SER A 299 25.55 8.93 -30.87
N LEU A 300 26.07 8.23 -31.89
CA LEU A 300 26.43 6.81 -31.73
C LEU A 300 27.48 6.59 -30.62
N GLU A 301 28.40 7.54 -30.44
CA GLU A 301 29.38 7.48 -29.34
C GLU A 301 28.69 7.63 -27.97
N ASP A 302 27.74 8.57 -27.87
CA ASP A 302 26.95 8.77 -26.65
C ASP A 302 26.13 7.54 -26.31
N LEU A 303 25.51 6.88 -27.30
CA LEU A 303 24.78 5.63 -27.11
C LEU A 303 25.69 4.53 -26.55
N GLY A 304 26.93 4.43 -27.02
CA GLY A 304 27.92 3.54 -26.42
C GLY A 304 28.19 3.86 -24.95
N LYS A 305 28.40 5.14 -24.61
CA LYS A 305 28.59 5.58 -23.21
C LYS A 305 27.36 5.33 -22.34
N LEU A 306 26.17 5.48 -22.88
CA LEU A 306 24.91 5.19 -22.20
C LEU A 306 24.69 3.70 -21.98
N GLY A 307 25.18 2.85 -22.88
CA GLY A 307 25.25 1.40 -22.67
C GLY A 307 26.20 1.03 -21.55
N GLU A 308 27.39 1.66 -21.49
CA GLU A 308 28.33 1.52 -20.37
C GLU A 308 27.70 1.97 -19.04
N LEU A 309 27.02 3.12 -19.02
CA LEU A 309 26.33 3.62 -17.82
C LEU A 309 25.29 2.62 -17.32
N LEU A 310 24.49 2.02 -18.21
CA LEU A 310 23.49 1.03 -17.81
C LEU A 310 24.15 -0.21 -17.16
N ALA A 311 25.23 -0.71 -17.76
CA ALA A 311 25.96 -1.85 -17.20
C ALA A 311 26.59 -1.54 -15.84
N GLN A 312 27.16 -0.36 -15.66
CA GLN A 312 27.67 0.11 -14.35
C GLN A 312 26.55 0.22 -13.33
N THR A 313 25.37 0.69 -13.75
CA THR A 313 24.19 0.81 -12.91
C THR A 313 23.75 -0.56 -12.40
N HIS A 314 23.62 -1.56 -13.28
CA HIS A 314 23.32 -2.94 -12.89
C HIS A 314 24.35 -3.52 -11.92
N LEU A 315 25.64 -3.25 -12.15
CA LEU A 315 26.72 -3.72 -11.27
C LEU A 315 26.62 -3.11 -9.86
N LYS A 316 26.39 -1.80 -9.77
CA LYS A 316 26.26 -1.09 -8.48
C LYS A 316 24.99 -1.47 -7.73
N LEU A 317 23.88 -1.74 -8.44
CA LEU A 317 22.61 -2.13 -7.83
C LEU A 317 22.58 -3.62 -7.42
N ALA A 318 23.47 -4.47 -7.95
CA ALA A 318 23.47 -5.90 -7.70
C ALA A 318 23.36 -6.33 -6.21
N PRO A 319 24.01 -5.65 -5.24
CA PRO A 319 23.87 -5.98 -3.81
C PRO A 319 22.43 -5.83 -3.27
N LEU A 320 21.58 -5.05 -3.94
CA LEU A 320 20.19 -4.80 -3.52
C LEU A 320 19.23 -5.94 -3.89
N ALA A 321 19.67 -6.96 -4.63
CA ALA A 321 18.79 -7.99 -5.20
C ALA A 321 17.94 -8.73 -4.15
N ASN A 322 18.44 -8.91 -2.92
CA ASN A 322 17.70 -9.58 -1.84
C ASN A 322 16.68 -8.67 -1.13
N HIS A 323 16.71 -7.37 -1.38
CA HIS A 323 15.79 -6.39 -0.80
C HIS A 323 14.66 -5.99 -1.76
N LEU A 324 14.68 -6.52 -2.98
CA LEU A 324 13.78 -6.12 -4.06
C LEU A 324 12.93 -7.29 -4.52
N ARG A 325 11.76 -6.94 -5.06
CA ARG A 325 10.85 -7.92 -5.65
C ARG A 325 11.49 -8.52 -6.90
N ARG A 326 11.47 -9.86 -6.97
CA ARG A 326 11.74 -10.61 -8.20
C ARG A 326 10.48 -10.73 -9.02
N GLN A 327 10.60 -10.57 -10.31
CA GLN A 327 9.47 -10.78 -11.22
C GLN A 327 9.08 -12.26 -11.22
N PRO A 328 7.78 -12.57 -11.24
CA PRO A 328 7.32 -13.95 -11.34
C PRO A 328 7.68 -14.52 -12.73
N PRO A 329 7.52 -15.84 -12.95
CA PRO A 329 7.68 -16.43 -14.27
C PRO A 329 6.91 -15.67 -15.36
N LEU A 330 7.46 -15.60 -16.58
CA LEU A 330 6.89 -14.79 -17.65
C LEU A 330 5.48 -15.27 -18.01
N SER A 331 5.22 -16.57 -17.95
CA SER A 331 3.88 -17.15 -18.13
C SER A 331 2.83 -16.55 -17.20
N GLN A 332 3.17 -16.36 -15.92
CA GLN A 332 2.26 -15.80 -14.91
C GLN A 332 1.99 -14.32 -15.20
N GLN A 333 3.02 -13.58 -15.62
CA GLN A 333 2.88 -12.18 -16.02
C GLN A 333 1.94 -12.05 -17.23
N VAL A 334 2.20 -12.81 -18.29
CA VAL A 334 1.41 -12.81 -19.53
C VAL A 334 -0.04 -13.22 -19.28
N THR A 335 -0.24 -14.26 -18.47
CA THR A 335 -1.58 -14.76 -18.12
C THR A 335 -2.38 -13.72 -17.34
N SER A 336 -1.79 -13.13 -16.31
CA SER A 336 -2.45 -12.10 -15.50
C SER A 336 -2.82 -10.89 -16.35
N TRP A 337 -1.93 -10.43 -17.22
CA TRP A 337 -2.20 -9.24 -18.04
C TRP A 337 -3.17 -9.53 -19.19
N HIS A 338 -3.19 -10.76 -19.70
CA HIS A 338 -4.22 -11.20 -20.64
C HIS A 338 -5.61 -11.16 -20.00
N GLN A 339 -5.74 -11.64 -18.76
CA GLN A 339 -7.00 -11.61 -18.01
C GLN A 339 -7.51 -10.18 -17.81
N ASP A 340 -6.62 -9.24 -17.46
CA ASP A 340 -6.96 -7.82 -17.30
C ASP A 340 -7.47 -7.16 -18.59
N LEU A 341 -7.11 -7.71 -19.76
CA LEU A 341 -7.52 -7.20 -21.06
C LEU A 341 -8.80 -7.88 -21.59
N LEU A 342 -9.35 -8.89 -20.91
CA LEU A 342 -10.60 -9.51 -21.32
C LEU A 342 -11.75 -8.49 -21.30
N GLY A 343 -12.56 -8.48 -22.37
CA GLY A 343 -13.65 -7.51 -22.54
C GLY A 343 -13.23 -6.16 -23.14
N SER A 344 -11.93 -5.94 -23.36
CA SER A 344 -11.44 -4.81 -24.17
C SER A 344 -11.62 -5.05 -25.67
N SER A 345 -11.47 -4.00 -26.49
CA SER A 345 -11.47 -4.11 -27.96
C SER A 345 -10.30 -4.92 -28.53
N GLU A 346 -9.27 -5.13 -27.72
CA GLU A 346 -7.99 -5.73 -28.02
C GLU A 346 -8.01 -7.23 -27.74
N ALA A 347 -8.92 -7.68 -26.87
CA ALA A 347 -9.01 -9.06 -26.41
C ALA A 347 -9.04 -10.07 -27.55
N ALA A 348 -9.87 -9.82 -28.57
CA ALA A 348 -10.02 -10.71 -29.72
C ALA A 348 -8.71 -10.81 -30.54
N ARG A 349 -7.99 -9.70 -30.70
CA ARG A 349 -6.72 -9.65 -31.43
C ARG A 349 -5.60 -10.37 -30.67
N LEU A 350 -5.59 -10.28 -29.34
CA LEU A 350 -4.55 -10.85 -28.50
C LEU A 350 -4.76 -12.34 -28.19
N ALA A 351 -5.98 -12.88 -28.34
CA ALA A 351 -6.30 -14.25 -27.97
C ALA A 351 -5.50 -15.32 -28.74
N PRO A 352 -5.39 -15.28 -30.09
CA PRO A 352 -4.59 -16.27 -30.83
C PRO A 352 -3.11 -16.26 -30.44
N LEU A 353 -2.55 -15.07 -30.20
CA LEU A 353 -1.17 -14.90 -29.75
C LEU A 353 -0.97 -15.44 -28.33
N TYR A 354 -1.92 -15.17 -27.44
CA TYR A 354 -1.89 -15.72 -26.09
C TYR A 354 -1.91 -17.25 -26.09
N ASP A 355 -2.81 -17.88 -26.86
CA ASP A 355 -2.87 -19.33 -26.96
C ASP A 355 -1.58 -19.92 -27.56
N PHE A 356 -0.98 -19.23 -28.53
CA PHE A 356 0.32 -19.61 -29.09
C PHE A 356 1.41 -19.65 -28.01
N PHE A 357 1.55 -18.59 -27.21
CA PHE A 357 2.57 -18.55 -26.14
C PHE A 357 2.23 -19.49 -25.00
N LYS A 358 0.94 -19.63 -24.66
CA LYS A 358 0.47 -20.51 -23.58
C LYS A 358 0.86 -21.96 -23.82
N ALA A 359 0.79 -22.43 -25.06
CA ALA A 359 1.25 -23.77 -25.43
C ALA A 359 2.77 -23.99 -25.26
N ARG A 360 3.54 -22.92 -24.99
CA ARG A 360 5.01 -22.90 -24.91
C ARG A 360 5.53 -22.32 -23.59
N PHE A 361 4.66 -22.06 -22.60
CA PHE A 361 5.05 -21.43 -21.34
C PHE A 361 6.13 -22.19 -20.58
N ASP A 362 6.10 -23.53 -20.56
CA ASP A 362 7.14 -24.32 -19.88
C ASP A 362 8.53 -24.08 -20.49
N GLN A 363 8.63 -24.00 -21.82
CA GLN A 363 9.88 -23.71 -22.52
C GLN A 363 10.34 -22.27 -22.25
N ILE A 364 9.40 -21.33 -22.32
CA ILE A 364 9.66 -19.90 -22.12
C ILE A 364 10.16 -19.63 -20.70
N ASP A 365 9.48 -20.18 -19.69
CA ASP A 365 9.84 -19.97 -18.29
C ASP A 365 11.16 -20.68 -17.93
N ALA A 366 11.44 -21.85 -18.50
CA ALA A 366 12.71 -22.54 -18.31
C ALA A 366 13.89 -21.70 -18.83
N GLU A 367 13.75 -21.13 -20.04
CA GLU A 367 14.76 -20.23 -20.59
C GLU A 367 14.87 -18.94 -19.74
N TYR A 368 13.74 -18.29 -19.47
CA TYR A 368 13.68 -17.04 -18.70
C TYR A 368 14.33 -17.17 -17.32
N ALA A 369 14.12 -18.29 -16.63
CA ALA A 369 14.76 -18.58 -15.35
C ALA A 369 16.26 -18.89 -15.46
N SER A 370 16.73 -19.35 -16.62
CA SER A 370 18.14 -19.67 -16.87
C SER A 370 19.00 -18.44 -17.15
N LEU A 371 18.40 -17.35 -17.63
CA LEU A 371 19.12 -16.12 -17.97
C LEU A 371 19.63 -15.41 -16.72
N LEU A 372 20.77 -14.72 -16.87
CA LEU A 372 21.34 -13.92 -15.78
C LEU A 372 20.40 -12.78 -15.40
N GLN A 373 20.01 -12.74 -14.12
CA GLN A 373 19.21 -11.66 -13.55
C GLN A 373 20.09 -10.52 -13.04
N ALA A 374 19.56 -9.30 -13.11
CA ALA A 374 20.15 -8.09 -12.56
C ALA A 374 19.09 -7.29 -11.80
N VAL A 375 19.54 -6.35 -10.97
CA VAL A 375 18.67 -5.30 -10.45
C VAL A 375 18.56 -4.23 -11.53
N LEU A 376 17.38 -4.11 -12.13
CA LEU A 376 17.07 -3.17 -13.20
C LEU A 376 16.65 -1.82 -12.62
N HIS A 377 16.90 -0.74 -13.37
CA HIS A 377 16.36 0.58 -13.04
C HIS A 377 14.82 0.58 -13.03
N GLY A 378 14.23 -0.20 -13.94
CA GLY A 378 12.79 -0.35 -14.16
C GLY A 378 12.19 0.69 -15.10
N ASP A 379 12.91 1.80 -15.32
CA ASP A 379 12.55 2.87 -16.25
C ASP A 379 13.76 3.65 -16.78
N TYR A 380 14.72 2.93 -17.36
CA TYR A 380 15.89 3.53 -18.01
C TYR A 380 15.46 4.15 -19.35
N SER A 381 15.37 5.49 -19.39
CA SER A 381 14.86 6.26 -20.53
C SER A 381 15.43 7.68 -20.55
N TRP A 382 15.33 8.41 -21.66
CA TRP A 382 15.83 9.79 -21.83
C TRP A 382 15.31 10.77 -20.79
N ARG A 383 14.14 10.52 -20.21
CA ARG A 383 13.58 11.35 -19.13
C ARG A 383 14.39 11.26 -17.83
N ASN A 384 14.96 10.08 -17.58
CA ASN A 384 15.70 9.71 -16.35
C ASN A 384 17.21 9.67 -16.56
N LEU A 385 17.66 9.91 -17.79
CA LEU A 385 19.05 10.11 -18.12
C LEU A 385 19.34 11.61 -18.20
N LYS A 386 20.49 12.01 -17.69
CA LYS A 386 20.91 13.41 -17.59
C LYS A 386 22.38 13.56 -17.92
N ARG A 387 22.75 14.76 -18.37
CA ARG A 387 24.15 15.20 -18.46
C ARG A 387 24.50 15.99 -17.21
N ARG A 388 25.65 15.69 -16.62
CA ARG A 388 26.24 16.43 -15.50
C ARG A 388 27.62 16.89 -15.92
N GLY A 389 27.70 18.09 -16.51
CA GLY A 389 28.89 18.52 -17.23
C GLY A 389 29.21 17.53 -18.36
N ASP A 390 30.40 16.93 -18.31
CA ASP A 390 30.86 15.97 -19.33
C ASP A 390 30.45 14.52 -19.07
N GLU A 391 29.82 14.22 -17.94
CA GLU A 391 29.42 12.87 -17.53
C GLU A 391 27.93 12.60 -17.78
N TRP A 392 27.58 11.31 -17.86
CA TRP A 392 26.19 10.85 -17.90
C TRP A 392 25.75 10.42 -16.49
N ALA A 393 24.51 10.75 -16.14
CA ALA A 393 23.89 10.35 -14.88
C ALA A 393 22.52 9.71 -15.11
N VAL A 394 22.17 8.76 -14.25
CA VAL A 394 20.85 8.13 -14.16
C VAL A 394 20.18 8.55 -12.86
N ILE A 395 18.89 8.87 -12.91
CA ILE A 395 18.07 9.33 -11.78
C ILE A 395 16.73 8.59 -11.73
N ASP A 396 16.00 8.75 -10.62
CA ASP A 396 14.64 8.23 -10.40
C ASP A 396 14.55 6.70 -10.28
N PHE A 397 15.00 6.16 -9.15
CA PHE A 397 15.07 4.73 -8.87
C PHE A 397 13.79 4.18 -8.22
N GLU A 398 12.64 4.83 -8.42
CA GLU A 398 11.36 4.39 -7.83
C GLU A 398 10.86 3.02 -8.32
N ARG A 399 11.43 2.53 -9.42
CA ARG A 399 10.94 1.34 -10.15
C ARG A 399 11.90 0.15 -10.12
N LEU A 400 12.88 0.16 -9.22
CA LEU A 400 13.85 -0.94 -9.09
C LEU A 400 13.15 -2.31 -8.99
N VAL A 401 13.65 -3.26 -9.76
CA VAL A 401 13.11 -4.62 -9.82
C VAL A 401 14.20 -5.61 -10.21
N VAL A 402 14.09 -6.86 -9.75
CA VAL A 402 15.01 -7.93 -10.17
C VAL A 402 14.42 -8.69 -11.34
N ASP A 403 15.11 -8.66 -12.47
CA ASP A 403 14.70 -9.31 -13.73
C ASP A 403 15.89 -9.44 -14.70
N ILE A 404 15.67 -9.95 -15.91
CA ILE A 404 16.69 -10.06 -16.95
C ILE A 404 17.00 -8.68 -17.58
N PRO A 405 18.28 -8.32 -17.81
CA PRO A 405 18.67 -7.02 -18.39
C PRO A 405 17.98 -6.68 -19.72
N TRP A 406 17.66 -7.69 -20.52
CA TRP A 406 17.02 -7.52 -21.83
C TRP A 406 15.69 -6.76 -21.76
N ARG A 407 14.96 -6.85 -20.65
CA ARG A 407 13.69 -6.13 -20.48
C ARG A 407 13.84 -4.61 -20.41
N GLU A 408 14.95 -4.14 -19.86
CA GLU A 408 15.23 -2.71 -19.80
C GLU A 408 15.56 -2.20 -21.21
N LEU A 409 16.33 -2.98 -21.97
CA LEU A 409 16.68 -2.69 -23.36
C LEU A 409 15.47 -2.70 -24.30
N ALA A 410 14.57 -3.69 -24.17
CA ALA A 410 13.36 -3.77 -24.99
C ALA A 410 12.49 -2.51 -24.86
N LYS A 411 12.34 -1.97 -23.65
CA LYS A 411 11.62 -0.71 -23.42
C LYS A 411 12.32 0.49 -24.06
N LEU A 412 13.65 0.55 -23.98
CA LEU A 412 14.46 1.60 -24.58
C LEU A 412 14.36 1.56 -26.11
N TRP A 413 14.43 0.38 -26.72
CA TRP A 413 14.37 0.20 -28.16
C TRP A 413 13.02 0.55 -28.77
N LEU A 414 11.96 0.30 -27.99
CA LEU A 414 10.61 0.61 -28.39
C LEU A 414 10.40 2.14 -28.50
N ARG A 415 10.92 2.90 -27.53
CA ARG A 415 10.61 4.33 -27.39
C ARG A 415 11.63 5.24 -28.03
N GLU A 416 12.92 4.90 -27.89
CA GLU A 416 13.99 5.89 -27.92
C GLU A 416 15.14 5.52 -28.86
N VAL A 417 15.52 4.23 -28.91
CA VAL A 417 16.66 3.74 -29.72
C VAL A 417 16.15 2.81 -30.81
N LYS A 418 15.81 3.40 -31.97
CA LYS A 418 14.99 2.72 -32.99
C LYS A 418 15.83 2.04 -34.06
N SER A 419 16.95 2.62 -34.48
CA SER A 419 17.72 2.08 -35.59
C SER A 419 18.61 0.91 -35.17
N THR A 420 18.86 -0.03 -36.08
CA THR A 420 19.78 -1.15 -35.81
C THR A 420 21.18 -0.66 -35.44
N GLU A 421 21.67 0.40 -36.09
CA GLU A 421 23.00 0.98 -35.85
C GLU A 421 23.10 1.57 -34.43
N GLU A 422 22.07 2.29 -33.99
CA GLU A 422 21.99 2.85 -32.63
C GLU A 422 21.96 1.73 -31.57
N ARG A 423 21.14 0.68 -31.80
CA ARG A 423 21.06 -0.49 -30.92
C ARG A 423 22.40 -1.18 -30.79
N GLN A 424 23.12 -1.37 -31.90
CA GLN A 424 24.45 -1.99 -31.89
C GLN A 424 25.48 -1.13 -31.15
N ALA A 425 25.46 0.20 -31.35
CA ALA A 425 26.35 1.10 -30.61
C ALA A 425 26.12 1.02 -29.09
N PHE A 426 24.86 1.03 -28.65
CA PHE A 426 24.50 0.88 -27.24
C PHE A 426 24.93 -0.48 -26.67
N LEU A 427 24.63 -1.57 -27.37
CA LEU A 427 24.99 -2.93 -26.97
C LEU A 427 26.51 -3.12 -26.88
N ALA A 428 27.27 -2.52 -27.80
CA ALA A 428 28.73 -2.54 -27.76
C ALA A 428 29.27 -1.87 -26.50
N GLY A 429 28.66 -0.77 -26.07
CA GLY A 429 28.97 -0.10 -24.80
C GLY A 429 28.69 -0.99 -23.59
N TYR A 430 27.46 -1.50 -23.47
CA TYR A 430 27.06 -2.36 -22.36
C TYR A 430 28.01 -3.57 -22.18
N ARG A 431 28.34 -4.23 -23.29
CA ARG A 431 29.18 -5.44 -23.32
C ARG A 431 30.63 -5.22 -22.93
N LYS A 432 31.11 -3.97 -22.86
CA LYS A 432 32.44 -3.69 -22.30
C LYS A 432 32.53 -3.98 -20.81
N ILE A 433 31.40 -3.97 -20.10
CA ILE A 433 31.36 -4.00 -18.63
C ILE A 433 30.68 -5.27 -18.11
N LEU A 434 29.52 -5.63 -18.67
CA LEU A 434 28.78 -6.83 -18.28
C LEU A 434 28.45 -7.71 -19.48
N PRO A 435 28.46 -9.05 -19.32
CA PRO A 435 27.93 -9.93 -20.34
C PRO A 435 26.42 -9.70 -20.49
N LEU A 436 25.92 -9.85 -21.72
CA LEU A 436 24.50 -9.77 -22.03
C LEU A 436 24.11 -11.00 -22.84
N GLN A 437 23.25 -11.83 -22.26
CA GLN A 437 22.65 -12.97 -22.95
C GLN A 437 21.41 -12.48 -23.68
N GLU A 438 21.38 -12.70 -25.00
CA GLU A 438 20.19 -12.43 -25.81
C GLU A 438 19.20 -13.60 -25.64
N PRO A 439 17.91 -13.33 -25.42
CA PRO A 439 16.90 -14.37 -25.39
C PRO A 439 16.75 -15.03 -26.77
N SER A 440 16.24 -16.26 -26.78
CA SER A 440 15.81 -16.92 -28.00
C SER A 440 14.69 -16.11 -28.68
N PRO A 441 14.48 -16.27 -30.00
CA PRO A 441 13.38 -15.60 -30.69
C PRO A 441 12.00 -15.86 -30.07
N LEU A 442 11.80 -17.05 -29.46
CA LEU A 442 10.55 -17.38 -28.77
C LEU A 442 10.37 -16.57 -27.48
N LEU A 443 11.41 -16.49 -26.65
CA LEU A 443 11.37 -15.72 -25.42
C LEU A 443 11.28 -14.21 -25.73
N ASP A 444 12.01 -13.72 -26.72
CA ASP A 444 11.98 -12.31 -27.15
C ASP A 444 10.59 -11.90 -27.67
N ALA A 445 9.96 -12.74 -28.50
CA ALA A 445 8.60 -12.51 -28.97
C ALA A 445 7.58 -12.50 -27.81
N CYS A 446 7.76 -13.38 -26.82
CA CYS A 446 6.88 -13.42 -25.64
C CYS A 446 7.07 -12.20 -24.73
N LEU A 447 8.31 -11.73 -24.54
CA LEU A 447 8.61 -10.50 -23.81
C LEU A 447 8.00 -9.27 -24.51
N SER A 448 8.09 -9.23 -25.85
CA SER A 448 7.51 -8.16 -26.66
C SER A 448 5.97 -8.18 -26.59
N PHE A 449 5.36 -9.37 -26.66
CA PHE A 449 3.93 -9.55 -26.46
C PHE A 449 3.48 -9.03 -25.08
N GLN A 450 4.23 -9.40 -24.03
CA GLN A 450 3.95 -8.95 -22.66
C GLN A 450 4.10 -7.42 -22.52
N LEU A 451 5.11 -6.82 -23.17
CA LEU A 451 5.30 -5.37 -23.19
C LEU A 451 4.09 -4.67 -23.83
N ALA A 452 3.60 -5.17 -24.97
CA ALA A 452 2.40 -4.64 -25.62
C ALA A 452 1.15 -4.78 -24.75
N GLN A 453 0.95 -5.93 -24.07
CA GLN A 453 -0.13 -6.09 -23.08
C GLN A 453 -0.05 -5.02 -21.97
N GLY A 454 1.15 -4.72 -21.50
CA GLY A 454 1.39 -3.66 -20.50
C GLY A 454 0.95 -2.28 -21.01
N ILE A 455 1.22 -1.96 -22.27
CA ILE A 455 0.82 -0.70 -22.90
C ILE A 455 -0.70 -0.65 -23.11
N TYR A 456 -1.34 -1.73 -23.58
CA TYR A 456 -2.80 -1.77 -23.71
C TYR A 456 -3.50 -1.56 -22.35
N ARG A 457 -3.01 -2.19 -21.28
CA ARG A 457 -3.54 -1.99 -19.92
C ARG A 457 -3.40 -0.55 -19.44
N TYR A 458 -2.38 0.17 -19.89
CA TYR A 458 -2.21 1.59 -19.61
C TYR A 458 -3.23 2.43 -20.39
N VAL A 459 -3.36 2.21 -21.71
CA VAL A 459 -4.26 3.04 -22.54
C VAL A 459 -5.75 2.80 -22.27
N LEU A 460 -6.11 1.68 -21.65
CA LEU A 460 -7.47 1.47 -21.13
C LEU A 460 -7.84 2.43 -19.99
N LYS A 461 -6.84 2.98 -19.29
CA LYS A 461 -7.03 3.93 -18.17
C LYS A 461 -6.82 5.38 -18.59
N VAL A 462 -5.97 5.59 -19.60
CA VAL A 462 -5.53 6.90 -20.08
C VAL A 462 -5.63 6.88 -21.60
N ASP A 463 -6.51 7.72 -22.17
CA ASP A 463 -6.67 7.79 -23.63
C ASP A 463 -5.43 8.42 -24.29
N ASP A 464 -4.49 7.55 -24.72
CA ASP A 464 -3.19 7.91 -25.27
C ASP A 464 -2.96 7.15 -26.58
N TRP A 465 -3.24 7.83 -27.69
CA TRP A 465 -3.24 7.24 -29.02
C TRP A 465 -1.83 6.87 -29.51
N GLU A 466 -0.80 7.63 -29.13
CA GLU A 466 0.59 7.36 -29.54
C GLU A 466 1.09 6.07 -28.90
N PHE A 467 0.80 5.87 -27.61
CA PHE A 467 1.12 4.63 -26.92
C PHE A 467 0.34 3.45 -27.48
N ARG A 468 -0.94 3.65 -27.84
CA ARG A 468 -1.73 2.60 -28.48
C ARG A 468 -1.11 2.16 -29.82
N GLN A 469 -0.76 3.10 -30.69
CA GLN A 469 -0.13 2.79 -31.98
C GLN A 469 1.18 2.01 -31.79
N MET A 470 2.00 2.41 -30.82
CA MET A 470 3.24 1.72 -30.50
C MET A 470 3.01 0.26 -30.05
N ALA A 471 1.95 -0.01 -29.28
CA ALA A 471 1.57 -1.38 -28.94
C ALA A 471 1.09 -2.17 -30.17
N ASP A 472 0.33 -1.52 -31.07
CA ASP A 472 -0.17 -2.14 -32.29
C ASP A 472 1.00 -2.58 -33.20
N GLU A 473 2.02 -1.74 -33.39
CA GLU A 473 3.23 -2.07 -34.15
C GLU A 473 3.96 -3.29 -33.56
N VAL A 474 4.13 -3.34 -32.24
CA VAL A 474 4.74 -4.48 -31.56
C VAL A 474 3.92 -5.76 -31.75
N ILE A 475 2.59 -5.67 -31.67
CA ILE A 475 1.72 -6.83 -31.90
C ILE A 475 1.78 -7.31 -33.35
N GLU A 476 1.91 -6.42 -34.33
CA GLU A 476 2.08 -6.80 -35.75
C GLU A 476 3.37 -7.59 -35.96
N ASP A 477 4.49 -7.13 -35.39
CA ASP A 477 5.77 -7.82 -35.46
C ASP A 477 5.73 -9.19 -34.78
N VAL A 478 5.16 -9.26 -33.57
CA VAL A 478 4.97 -10.51 -32.83
C VAL A 478 4.07 -11.46 -33.60
N GLN A 479 2.97 -10.98 -34.17
CA GLN A 479 2.04 -11.78 -34.96
C GLN A 479 2.72 -12.33 -36.21
N ALA A 480 3.44 -11.49 -36.96
CA ALA A 480 4.19 -11.92 -38.15
C ALA A 480 5.20 -13.01 -37.79
N TRP A 481 5.90 -12.87 -36.68
CA TRP A 481 6.81 -13.89 -36.18
C TRP A 481 6.05 -15.18 -35.79
N CYS A 482 4.97 -15.11 -35.02
CA CYS A 482 4.18 -16.29 -34.63
C CYS A 482 3.62 -17.05 -35.84
N VAL A 483 3.15 -16.33 -36.87
CA VAL A 483 2.69 -16.92 -38.15
C VAL A 483 3.83 -17.65 -38.85
N SER A 484 5.05 -17.08 -38.86
CA SER A 484 6.24 -17.76 -39.39
C SER A 484 6.59 -19.06 -38.63
N GLN A 485 6.14 -19.18 -37.38
CA GLN A 485 6.29 -20.35 -36.52
C GLN A 485 5.07 -21.29 -36.54
N GLY A 486 4.13 -21.09 -37.46
CA GLY A 486 2.97 -21.97 -37.67
C GLY A 486 1.72 -21.61 -36.87
N LEU A 487 1.59 -20.38 -36.38
CA LEU A 487 0.31 -19.87 -35.87
C LEU A 487 -0.69 -19.69 -37.03
N ASP A 488 -1.87 -20.29 -36.89
CA ASP A 488 -3.00 -20.04 -37.77
C ASP A 488 -3.89 -18.93 -37.19
N MET A 489 -4.04 -17.85 -37.95
CA MET A 489 -4.84 -16.67 -37.58
C MET A 489 -6.30 -16.76 -38.08
N SER A 490 -6.72 -17.89 -38.65
CA SER A 490 -8.04 -18.05 -39.28
C SER A 490 -9.18 -18.43 -38.34
N ASN A 491 -8.95 -18.47 -37.02
CA ASN A 491 -9.96 -18.77 -35.98
C ASN A 491 -10.40 -17.54 -35.20
#